data_AF-A0A8T5AXA4-F1
#
_entry.id   AF-A0A8T5AXA4-F1
#
_cell.length_a   1.000
_cell.length_b   1.000
_cell.length_c   1.000
_cell.angle_alpha   90.00
_cell.angle_beta   90.00
_cell.angle_gamma   90.00
#
_symmetry.space_group_name_H-M   'P 1'
#
loop_
_entity.id
_entity.type
_entity.pdbx_description
1 polymer ?
#
loop_
_entity_poly.entity_id
_entity_poly.type
_entity_poly.pdbx_seq_one_letter_code
_entity_poly.pdbx_strand_id
1 'polypeptide(L)'
;MEKIAVKCPKCGKIHHLKSRSDVVICDCWQICPICGAEMTPYTPDTTPKTYALDGVRELQVLMVCTRHYPPFYGVQKPVEVGVDA
;
A
#
# COMPACT_ATOMS: atom_id res chain seq x y z
N MET A 1 27.53 -10.36 -12.10
CA MET A 1 26.08 -10.52 -11.85
C MET A 1 25.39 -9.32 -12.46
N GLU A 2 24.59 -9.52 -13.49
CA GLU A 2 23.79 -8.45 -14.11
C GLU A 2 22.62 -8.11 -13.19
N LYS A 3 22.47 -6.83 -12.84
CA LYS A 3 21.33 -6.36 -12.07
C LYS A 3 20.15 -6.17 -13.01
N ILE A 4 19.03 -6.82 -12.71
CA ILE A 4 17.84 -6.74 -13.55
C ILE A 4 16.98 -5.58 -13.02
N ALA A 5 16.72 -4.59 -13.87
CA ALA A 5 15.87 -3.46 -13.53
C ALA A 5 14.40 -3.79 -13.85
N VAL A 6 13.55 -3.78 -12.83
CA VAL A 6 12.10 -4.05 -12.95
C VAL A 6 11.33 -2.83 -12.45
N LYS A 7 10.30 -2.43 -13.17
CA LYS A 7 9.45 -1.28 -12.84
C LYS A 7 8.21 -1.75 -12.07
N CYS A 8 7.92 -1.14 -10.92
CA CYS A 8 6.68 -1.39 -10.19
C CYS A 8 5.47 -0.96 -11.06
N PRO A 9 4.46 -1.83 -11.27
CA PRO A 9 3.32 -1.51 -12.11
C PRO A 9 2.37 -0.46 -11.50
N LYS A 10 2.49 -0.19 -10.19
CA LYS A 10 1.61 0.76 -9.49
C LYS A 10 2.20 2.17 -9.41
N CYS A 11 3.46 2.31 -9.01
CA CYS A 11 4.09 3.62 -8.80
C CYS A 11 5.19 3.95 -9.81
N GLY A 12 5.62 2.99 -10.63
CA GLY A 12 6.68 3.18 -11.60
C GLY A 12 8.11 3.22 -11.03
N LYS A 13 8.30 2.98 -9.72
CA LYS A 13 9.63 2.88 -9.08
C LYS A 13 10.43 1.73 -9.69
N ILE A 14 11.70 1.96 -9.99
CA ILE A 14 12.61 0.94 -10.51
C ILE A 14 13.26 0.20 -9.34
N HIS A 15 13.12 -1.11 -9.34
CA HIS A 15 13.78 -2.01 -8.41
C HIS A 15 14.89 -2.78 -9.14
N HIS A 16 16.01 -3.00 -8.45
CA HIS A 16 17.14 -3.76 -9.00
C HIS A 16 17.24 -5.12 -8.32
N LEU A 17 16.97 -6.17 -9.09
CA LEU A 17 17.02 -7.56 -8.65
C LEU A 17 18.40 -8.16 -8.96
N LYS A 18 18.83 -9.14 -8.15
CA LYS A 18 20.10 -9.86 -8.35
C LYS A 18 19.92 -11.07 -9.26
N SER A 19 18.72 -11.64 -9.30
CA SER A 19 18.35 -12.79 -10.12
C SER A 19 16.95 -12.63 -10.74
N ARG A 20 16.64 -13.43 -11.77
CA ARG A 20 15.30 -13.47 -12.38
C ARG A 20 14.22 -14.06 -11.46
N SER A 21 14.62 -14.87 -10.48
CA SER A 21 13.72 -15.46 -9.48
C SER A 21 13.50 -14.58 -8.26
N ASP A 22 14.19 -13.45 -8.13
CA ASP A 22 14.00 -12.55 -7.00
C ASP A 22 12.64 -11.84 -7.11
N VAL A 23 12.00 -11.65 -5.96
CA VAL A 23 10.80 -10.83 -5.81
C VAL A 23 11.06 -9.79 -4.72
N VAL A 24 10.63 -8.56 -4.96
CA VAL A 24 10.70 -7.47 -3.97
C VAL A 24 9.32 -6.88 -3.75
N ILE A 25 9.01 -6.54 -2.51
CA ILE A 25 7.76 -5.84 -2.18
C ILE A 25 8.00 -4.34 -2.33
N CYS A 26 7.26 -3.71 -3.25
CA CYS A 26 7.27 -2.26 -3.39
C CYS A 26 6.48 -1.61 -2.24
N ASP A 27 7.05 -0.57 -1.66
CA ASP A 27 6.56 0.23 -0.53
C ASP A 27 5.55 1.32 -0.93
N CYS A 28 5.18 1.43 -2.20
CA CYS A 28 4.28 2.48 -2.68
C CYS A 28 2.89 2.50 -2.02
N TRP A 29 2.44 1.37 -1.47
CA TRP A 29 1.21 1.28 -0.69
C TRP A 29 1.26 2.05 0.64
N GLN A 30 2.45 2.42 1.10
CA GLN A 30 2.68 3.22 2.31
C GLN A 30 2.78 4.72 2.00
N ILE A 31 2.80 5.13 0.73
CA ILE A 31 3.00 6.53 0.34
C ILE A 31 1.68 7.11 -0.15
N CYS A 32 1.31 8.28 0.37
CA CYS A 32 0.11 8.98 -0.05
C CYS A 32 0.25 9.43 -1.51
N PRO A 33 -0.65 9.02 -2.42
CA PRO A 33 -0.58 9.41 -3.83
C PRO A 33 -0.92 10.89 -4.07
N ILE A 34 -1.47 11.59 -3.07
CA ILE A 34 -1.86 13.00 -3.17
C ILE A 34 -0.69 13.93 -2.82
N CYS A 35 0.01 13.68 -1.71
CA CYS A 35 1.08 14.57 -1.22
C CYS A 35 2.46 13.93 -1.11
N GLY A 36 2.60 12.62 -1.37
CA GLY A 36 3.87 11.91 -1.25
C GLY A 36 4.33 11.66 0.20
N ALA A 37 3.53 12.02 1.20
CA ALA A 37 3.84 11.73 2.60
C ALA A 37 3.67 10.24 2.91
N GLU A 38 4.47 9.73 3.84
CA GLU A 38 4.25 8.40 4.42
C GLU A 38 2.90 8.37 5.15
N MET A 39 2.14 7.31 4.90
CA MET A 39 0.87 7.03 5.52
C MET A 39 1.07 6.20 6.78
N THR A 40 0.09 6.24 7.68
CA THR A 40 0.08 5.41 8.89
C THR A 40 -0.91 4.26 8.73
N PRO A 41 -0.69 3.08 9.34
CA PRO A 41 -1.69 2.02 9.38
C PRO A 41 -3.03 2.55 9.90
N TYR A 42 -4.12 2.17 9.24
CA TYR A 42 -5.45 2.52 9.72
C TYR A 42 -5.90 1.51 10.79
N THR A 43 -6.18 2.01 11.99
CA THR A 43 -6.83 1.21 13.04
C THR A 43 -8.17 1.87 13.34
N PRO A 44 -9.29 1.28 12.88
CA PRO A 44 -10.60 1.76 13.25
C PRO A 44 -10.77 1.66 14.78
N ASP A 45 -11.32 2.69 15.41
CA ASP A 45 -11.85 2.56 16.77
C ASP A 45 -12.97 1.53 16.71
N THR A 46 -12.86 0.39 17.40
CA THR A 46 -13.84 -0.73 17.38
C THR A 46 -14.90 -0.63 18.49
N THR A 47 -15.01 0.52 19.16
CA THR A 47 -15.99 0.74 20.23
C THR A 47 -17.42 0.45 19.72
N PRO A 48 -18.24 -0.37 20.41
CA PRO A 48 -19.57 -0.77 19.91
C PRO A 48 -20.56 0.37 19.63
N LYS A 49 -20.29 1.59 20.12
CA LYS A 49 -21.12 2.78 19.86
C LYS A 49 -20.97 3.34 18.44
N THR A 50 -19.90 2.99 17.73
CA THR A 50 -19.57 3.50 16.39
C THR A 50 -19.84 2.51 15.25
N TYR A 51 -20.23 1.26 15.55
CA TYR A 51 -20.62 0.25 14.55
C TYR A 51 -22.08 -0.14 14.73
N ALA A 52 -22.83 -0.09 13.63
CA ALA A 52 -24.19 -0.64 13.61
C ALA A 52 -24.12 -2.17 13.82
N LEU A 53 -25.16 -2.71 14.49
CA LEU A 53 -25.30 -4.10 14.94
C LEU A 53 -25.30 -5.14 13.80
N ASP A 54 -25.29 -4.68 12.56
CA ASP A 54 -25.41 -5.44 11.32
C ASP A 54 -24.11 -6.10 10.86
N GLY A 55 -23.00 -5.92 11.59
CA GLY A 55 -21.82 -6.81 11.56
C GLY A 55 -21.03 -6.89 10.25
N VAL A 56 -21.43 -6.20 9.18
CA VAL A 56 -20.81 -6.30 7.86
C VAL A 56 -20.43 -4.94 7.33
N ARG A 57 -19.22 -4.51 7.65
CA ARG A 57 -18.46 -3.58 6.80
C ARG A 57 -17.02 -4.05 6.74
N GLU A 58 -16.60 -4.59 5.60
CA GLU A 58 -15.20 -4.86 5.31
C GLU A 58 -14.46 -3.52 5.14
N LEU A 59 -13.98 -2.95 6.24
CA LEU A 59 -13.01 -1.87 6.19
C LEU A 59 -11.69 -2.44 5.65
N GLN A 60 -11.57 -2.56 4.33
CA GLN A 60 -10.32 -2.91 3.63
C GLN A 60 -9.36 -1.72 3.57
N VAL A 61 -9.43 -0.81 4.55
CA VAL A 61 -8.55 0.33 4.67
C VAL A 61 -7.28 -0.13 5.35
N LEU A 62 -6.16 -0.01 4.65
CA LEU A 62 -4.86 -0.49 5.15
C LEU A 62 -4.05 0.66 5.73
N MET A 63 -4.07 1.81 5.06
CA MET A 63 -3.26 2.98 5.40
C MET A 63 -4.10 4.26 5.36
N VAL A 64 -3.71 5.29 6.10
CA VAL A 64 -4.37 6.59 6.13
C VAL A 64 -3.35 7.73 6.08
N CYS A 65 -3.68 8.79 5.33
CA CYS A 65 -2.95 10.06 5.34
C CYS A 65 -3.83 11.16 5.94
N THR A 66 -3.45 11.67 7.11
CA THR A 66 -4.17 12.72 7.86
C THR A 66 -3.75 14.14 7.50
N ARG A 67 -2.88 14.32 6.49
CA ARG A 67 -2.47 15.64 5.98
C ARG A 67 -3.52 16.29 5.05
N HIS A 68 -4.65 15.62 4.84
CA HIS A 68 -5.74 16.07 3.99
C HIS A 68 -7.04 16.15 4.77
N TYR A 69 -7.94 17.03 4.33
CA TYR A 69 -9.30 17.09 4.83
C TYR A 69 -10.27 16.99 3.63
N PRO A 70 -11.03 15.88 3.50
CA PRO A 70 -11.01 14.68 4.36
C PRO A 70 -9.69 13.89 4.24
N PRO A 71 -9.33 13.05 5.23
CA PRO A 71 -8.15 12.18 5.14
C PRO A 71 -8.20 11.28 3.92
N PHE A 72 -7.04 10.98 3.34
CA PHE A 72 -6.94 9.98 2.28
C PHE A 72 -6.82 8.58 2.90
N TYR A 73 -7.67 7.65 2.47
CA TYR A 73 -7.67 6.26 2.92
C TYR A 73 -7.14 5.35 1.80
N GLY A 74 -5.99 4.73 2.05
CA GLY A 74 -5.35 3.79 1.14
C GLY A 74 -5.93 2.38 1.28
N VAL A 75 -6.43 1.85 0.16
CA VAL A 75 -6.90 0.45 0.03
C VAL A 75 -5.89 -0.44 -0.71
N GLN A 76 -4.73 0.12 -1.06
CA GLN A 76 -3.71 -0.58 -1.83
C GLN A 76 -2.95 -1.57 -0.94
N LYS A 77 -2.86 -2.83 -1.38
CA LYS A 77 -2.04 -3.88 -0.76
C LYS A 77 -0.56 -3.74 -1.17
N PRO A 78 0.37 -4.34 -0.40
CA PRO A 78 1.75 -4.53 -0.83
C PRO A 78 1.83 -5.11 -2.25
N VAL A 79 2.74 -4.57 -3.06
CA VAL A 79 2.88 -4.92 -4.47
C VAL A 79 4.15 -5.73 -4.64
N GLU A 80 4.02 -6.99 -5.01
CA GLU A 80 5.16 -7.82 -5.40
C GLU A 80 5.65 -7.39 -6.79
N VAL A 81 6.97 -7.24 -6.91
CA VAL A 81 7.66 -6.84 -8.14
C VAL A 81 8.72 -7.89 -8.42
N GLY A 82 8.57 -8.58 -9.55
CA GLY A 82 9.49 -9.61 -10.05
C GLY A 82 9.62 -9.51 -11.56
N VAL A 83 10.56 -10.27 -12.14
CA VAL A 83 10.59 -10.44 -13.60
C VAL A 83 9.42 -11.37 -13.94
N ASP A 84 8.38 -10.84 -14.60
CA ASP A 84 7.26 -11.67 -15.08
C ASP A 84 7.83 -12.89 -15.83
N ALA A 85 7.40 -14.09 -15.42
CA ALA A 85 7.89 -15.37 -15.96
C ALA A 85 7.45 -15.60 -17.40
#